data_AF-A0A536N2U8-F1
#
_entry.id   AF-A0A536N2U8-F1
#
_cell.length_a   1.000
_cell.length_b   1.000
_cell.length_c   1.000
_cell.angle_alpha   90.00
_cell.angle_beta   90.00
_cell.angle_gamma   90.00
#
_symmetry.space_group_name_H-M   'P 1'
#
loop_
_entity.id
_entity.type
_entity.pdbx_description
1 polymer ?
#
loop_
_entity_poly.entity_id
_entity_poly.type
_entity_poly.pdbx_seq_one_letter_code
_entity_poly.pdbx_strand_id
1 'polypeptide(L)'
;MLQIDARGLVAQANAEIRAAEAAHQSRKAERQRLRRPIALIDGLINDLELLNLRGGTRVPLAYEPRLLQLRAMLADNVSAEQLDNLRARVRPLRLMDGLYTVQEALFAQTLLDVPRELPESDRAGLFPAA
;
A
#
# COMPACT_ATOMS: atom_id res chain seq x y z
N MET A 1 5.05 23.68 45.10
CA MET A 1 4.45 22.34 44.98
C MET A 1 3.40 22.42 43.89
N LEU A 2 3.70 21.93 42.69
CA LEU A 2 2.76 21.93 41.56
C LEU A 2 1.68 20.88 41.85
N GLN A 3 0.46 21.32 42.20
CA GLN A 3 -0.69 20.43 42.20
C GLN A 3 -1.00 20.06 40.75
N ILE A 4 -0.62 18.85 40.37
CA ILE A 4 -1.08 18.24 39.12
C ILE A 4 -2.56 17.93 39.34
N ASP A 5 -3.44 18.71 38.71
CA ASP A 5 -4.89 18.50 38.78
C ASP A 5 -5.23 17.20 38.04
N ALA A 6 -5.72 16.20 38.78
CA ALA A 6 -6.10 14.90 38.24
C ALA A 6 -7.12 15.02 37.10
N ARG A 7 -7.95 16.08 37.10
CA ARG A 7 -8.86 16.37 35.98
C ARG A 7 -8.13 16.82 34.72
N GLY A 8 -7.04 17.57 34.87
CA GLY A 8 -6.15 17.97 33.77
C GLY A 8 -5.43 16.78 33.15
N LEU A 9 -4.92 15.85 33.96
CA LEU A 9 -4.30 14.61 33.48
C LEU A 9 -5.28 13.72 32.72
N VAL A 10 -6.50 13.56 33.22
CA VAL A 10 -7.54 12.76 32.55
C VAL A 10 -7.99 13.42 31.24
N ALA A 11 -8.13 14.75 31.21
CA ALA A 11 -8.46 15.47 29.98
C ALA A 11 -7.35 15.34 28.92
N GLN A 12 -6.08 15.42 29.34
CA GLN A 12 -4.93 15.21 28.47
C GLN A 12 -4.86 13.77 27.93
N ALA A 13 -5.01 12.77 28.79
CA ALA A 13 -5.06 11.37 28.37
C ALA A 13 -6.20 11.11 27.37
N ASN A 14 -7.38 11.69 27.59
CA ASN A 14 -8.51 11.58 26.65
C ASN A 14 -8.27 12.29 25.31
N ALA A 15 -7.43 13.34 25.28
CA ALA A 15 -7.02 13.99 24.04
C ALA A 15 -6.00 13.13 23.28
N GLU A 16 -5.04 12.54 23.99
CA GLU A 16 -4.03 11.64 23.42
C GLU A 16 -4.67 10.37 22.84
N ILE A 17 -5.64 9.77 23.54
CA ILE A 17 -6.40 8.61 23.03
C ILE A 17 -7.14 8.97 21.74
N ARG A 18 -7.87 10.08 21.70
CA ARG A 18 -8.61 10.51 20.50
C ARG A 18 -7.68 10.83 19.33
N ALA A 19 -6.52 11.43 19.59
CA ALA A 19 -5.50 11.67 18.56
C ALA A 19 -4.94 10.35 18.01
N ALA A 20 -4.66 9.38 18.88
CA ALA A 20 -4.19 8.05 18.48
C ALA A 20 -5.23 7.29 17.66
N GLU A 21 -6.51 7.35 18.05
CA GLU A 21 -7.62 6.76 17.30
C GLU A 21 -7.78 7.39 15.91
N ALA A 22 -7.76 8.72 15.81
CA ALA A 22 -7.84 9.42 14.54
C ALA A 22 -6.68 9.05 13.60
N ALA A 23 -5.45 9.00 14.13
CA ALA A 23 -4.28 8.57 13.37
C ALA A 23 -4.37 7.09 12.94
N HIS A 24 -4.93 6.21 13.79
CA HIS A 24 -5.17 4.82 13.42
C HIS A 24 -6.19 4.67 12.29
N GLN A 25 -7.31 5.39 12.36
CA GLN A 25 -8.34 5.37 11.31
C GLN A 25 -7.82 5.91 9.97
N SER A 26 -7.04 6.99 10.00
CA SER A 26 -6.41 7.55 8.80
C SER A 26 -5.48 6.52 8.13
N ARG A 27 -4.58 5.88 8.89
CA ARG A 27 -3.69 4.82 8.39
C ARG A 27 -4.45 3.62 7.84
N LYS A 28 -5.56 3.23 8.48
CA LYS A 28 -6.41 2.14 8.00
C LYS A 28 -7.07 2.49 6.67
N ALA A 29 -7.57 3.71 6.53
CA ALA A 29 -8.17 4.19 5.29
C ALA A 29 -7.13 4.23 4.16
N GLU A 30 -5.92 4.71 4.44
CA GLU A 30 -4.83 4.76 3.46
C GLU A 30 -4.42 3.36 2.99
N ARG A 31 -4.24 2.42 3.91
CA ARG A 31 -4.01 1.01 3.56
C ARG A 31 -5.13 0.42 2.70
N GLN A 32 -6.39 0.77 2.98
CA GLN A 32 -7.51 0.30 2.17
C GLN A 32 -7.51 0.89 0.77
N ARG A 33 -7.08 2.15 0.59
CA ARG A 33 -6.93 2.77 -0.72
C ARG A 33 -5.89 2.05 -1.57
N LEU A 34 -4.74 1.71 -0.98
CA LEU A 34 -3.63 1.05 -1.68
C LEU A 34 -3.92 -0.42 -2.07
N ARG A 35 -4.86 -1.10 -1.39
CA ARG A 35 -5.22 -2.49 -1.73
C ARG A 35 -5.69 -2.67 -3.17
N ARG A 36 -6.46 -1.71 -3.69
CA ARG A 36 -7.06 -1.80 -5.02
C ARG A 36 -6.02 -1.74 -6.15
N PRO A 37 -5.09 -0.77 -6.20
CA PRO A 37 -4.05 -0.76 -7.21
C PRO A 37 -3.11 -1.96 -7.09
N ILE A 38 -2.76 -2.40 -5.87
CA ILE A 38 -1.91 -3.60 -5.67
C ILE A 38 -2.56 -4.85 -6.29
N ALA A 39 -3.84 -5.11 -5.98
CA ALA A 39 -4.55 -6.25 -6.55
C ALA A 39 -4.67 -6.19 -8.08
N LEU A 40 -4.83 -4.98 -8.64
CA LEU A 40 -4.85 -4.80 -10.10
C LEU A 40 -3.48 -5.06 -10.73
N ILE A 41 -2.39 -4.63 -10.08
CA ILE A 41 -1.02 -4.91 -10.50
C ILE A 41 -0.76 -6.42 -10.51
N ASP A 42 -1.10 -7.13 -9.42
CA ASP A 42 -0.89 -8.59 -9.33
C ASP A 42 -1.62 -9.33 -10.46
N GLY A 43 -2.86 -8.93 -10.75
CA GLY A 43 -3.62 -9.50 -11.88
C GLY A 43 -2.99 -9.21 -13.24
N LEU A 44 -2.46 -7.99 -13.45
CA LEU A 44 -1.75 -7.63 -14.68
C LEU A 44 -0.45 -8.40 -14.85
N ILE A 45 0.32 -8.58 -13.78
CA ILE A 45 1.56 -9.36 -13.79
C ILE A 45 1.26 -10.81 -14.19
N ASN A 46 0.30 -11.46 -13.54
CA ASN A 46 -0.09 -12.83 -13.87
C ASN A 46 -0.52 -13.00 -15.34
N ASP A 47 -1.31 -12.05 -15.87
CA ASP A 47 -1.70 -12.05 -17.27
C ASP A 47 -0.50 -11.88 -18.23
N LEU A 48 0.48 -11.06 -17.86
CA LEU A 48 1.68 -10.80 -18.65
C LEU A 48 2.66 -11.97 -18.62
N GLU A 49 2.78 -12.66 -17.48
CA GLU A 49 3.52 -13.91 -17.35
C GLU A 49 2.94 -14.98 -18.28
N LEU A 50 1.61 -15.17 -18.25
CA LEU A 50 0.93 -16.10 -19.14
C LEU A 50 1.13 -15.72 -20.61
N LEU A 51 1.05 -14.44 -20.96
CA LEU A 51 1.32 -13.95 -22.31
C LEU A 51 2.77 -14.26 -22.73
N ASN A 52 3.73 -14.03 -21.84
CA ASN A 52 5.15 -14.27 -22.09
C ASN A 52 5.44 -15.78 -22.27
N LEU A 53 4.86 -16.64 -21.42
CA LEU A 53 4.97 -18.09 -21.52
C LEU A 53 4.39 -18.65 -22.83
N ARG A 54 3.36 -17.98 -23.38
CA ARG A 54 2.77 -18.31 -24.69
C ARG A 54 3.56 -17.76 -25.88
N GLY A 55 4.73 -17.15 -25.66
CA GLY A 55 5.57 -16.57 -26.71
C GLY A 55 5.07 -15.21 -27.22
N GLY A 56 4.20 -14.53 -26.47
CA GLY A 56 3.73 -13.19 -26.83
C GLY A 56 4.87 -12.17 -26.82
N THR A 57 5.10 -11.49 -27.94
CA THR A 57 6.22 -10.56 -28.09
C THR A 57 5.89 -9.12 -27.69
N ARG A 58 4.60 -8.75 -27.71
CA ARG A 58 4.12 -7.42 -27.32
C ARG A 58 2.80 -7.50 -26.56
N VAL A 59 2.62 -6.58 -25.62
CA VAL A 59 1.38 -6.42 -24.85
C VAL A 59 0.26 -5.92 -25.77
N PRO A 60 -0.88 -6.64 -25.85
CA PRO A 60 -2.03 -6.23 -26.66
C PRO A 60 -2.66 -4.91 -26.18
N LEU A 61 -3.27 -4.15 -27.09
CA LEU A 61 -4.02 -2.93 -26.74
C LEU A 61 -5.20 -3.19 -25.81
N ALA A 62 -5.71 -4.42 -25.75
CA ALA A 62 -6.76 -4.81 -24.80
C ALA A 62 -6.37 -4.59 -23.32
N TYR A 63 -5.08 -4.40 -23.02
CA TYR A 63 -4.60 -4.08 -21.67
C TYR A 63 -4.71 -2.58 -21.34
N GLU A 64 -4.81 -1.68 -22.34
CA GLU A 64 -4.83 -0.23 -22.11
C GLU A 64 -5.92 0.25 -21.16
N PRO A 65 -7.17 -0.23 -21.21
CA PRO A 65 -8.20 0.20 -20.26
C PRO A 65 -7.80 -0.06 -18.79
N ARG A 66 -7.18 -1.23 -18.52
CA ARG A 66 -6.69 -1.59 -17.18
C ARG A 66 -5.46 -0.77 -16.79
N LEU A 67 -4.56 -0.50 -17.73
CA LEU A 67 -3.39 0.35 -17.51
C LEU A 67 -3.78 1.82 -17.27
N LEU A 68 -4.79 2.33 -17.97
CA LEU A 68 -5.34 3.66 -17.73
C LEU A 68 -6.00 3.75 -16.34
N GLN A 69 -6.80 2.73 -15.99
CA GLN A 69 -7.37 2.64 -14.65
C GLN A 69 -6.29 2.63 -13.57
N LEU A 70 -5.23 1.84 -13.76
CA LEU A 70 -4.12 1.77 -12.83
C LEU A 70 -3.42 3.14 -12.71
N ARG A 71 -3.08 3.79 -13.83
CA ARG A 71 -2.46 5.13 -13.81
C ARG A 71 -3.32 6.16 -13.08
N ALA A 72 -4.64 6.13 -13.28
CA ALA A 72 -5.56 7.03 -12.59
C ALA A 72 -5.61 6.79 -11.07
N MET A 73 -5.47 5.54 -10.62
CA MET A 73 -5.41 5.22 -9.18
C MET A 73 -4.08 5.64 -8.53
N LEU A 74 -3.03 5.81 -9.32
CA LEU A 74 -1.67 6.02 -8.83
C LEU A 74 -1.17 7.46 -9.00
N ALA A 75 -1.95 8.34 -9.61
CA ALA A 75 -1.51 9.69 -10.00
C ALA A 75 -0.90 10.50 -8.84
N ASP A 76 -1.36 10.27 -7.61
CA ASP A 76 -0.90 10.97 -6.41
C ASP A 76 0.20 10.21 -5.64
N ASN A 77 0.49 8.95 -6.01
CA ASN A 77 1.33 8.04 -5.22
C ASN A 77 2.67 7.67 -5.88
N VAL A 78 2.84 7.91 -7.17
CA VAL A 78 4.05 7.55 -7.92
C VAL A 78 4.43 8.65 -8.93
N SER A 79 5.67 8.63 -9.41
CA SER A 79 6.15 9.66 -10.34
C SER A 79 5.53 9.54 -11.73
N ALA A 80 5.46 10.65 -12.47
CA ALA A 80 5.01 10.66 -13.86
C ALA A 80 5.84 9.71 -14.76
N GLU A 81 7.14 9.63 -14.52
CA GLU A 81 8.03 8.69 -15.22
C GLU A 81 7.64 7.23 -14.97
N GLN A 82 7.30 6.87 -13.73
CA GLN A 82 6.80 5.54 -13.40
C GLN A 82 5.48 5.24 -14.13
N LEU A 83 4.58 6.22 -14.23
CA LEU A 83 3.31 6.08 -14.95
C LEU A 83 3.49 5.94 -16.46
N ASP A 84 4.44 6.66 -17.06
CA ASP A 84 4.74 6.61 -18.50
C ASP A 84 5.26 5.24 -18.97
N ASN A 85 5.84 4.47 -18.04
CA ASN A 85 6.28 3.10 -18.29
C ASN A 85 5.12 2.10 -18.29
N LEU A 86 3.94 2.45 -17.78
CA LEU A 86 2.75 1.60 -17.75
C LEU A 86 1.93 1.74 -19.05
N ARG A 87 2.40 1.13 -20.13
CA ARG A 87 1.76 1.22 -21.45
C ARG A 87 1.75 -0.11 -22.21
N ALA A 88 0.77 -0.29 -23.10
CA ALA A 88 0.71 -1.43 -24.00
C ALA A 88 1.73 -1.31 -25.14
N ARG A 89 1.71 -2.30 -26.06
CA ARG A 89 2.59 -2.39 -27.25
C ARG A 89 4.09 -2.49 -26.96
N VAL A 90 4.52 -2.47 -25.70
CA VAL A 90 5.87 -2.83 -25.26
C VAL A 90 6.01 -4.34 -25.10
N ARG A 91 7.24 -4.84 -24.87
CA ARG A 91 7.47 -6.25 -24.52
C ARG A 91 6.83 -6.57 -23.16
N PRO A 92 6.25 -7.77 -22.95
CA PRO A 92 5.64 -8.14 -21.67
C PRO A 92 6.58 -7.94 -20.48
N LEU A 93 7.84 -8.40 -20.59
CA LEU A 93 8.88 -8.20 -19.58
C LEU A 93 9.04 -6.72 -19.19
N ARG A 94 9.10 -5.82 -20.18
CA ARG A 94 9.25 -4.38 -19.91
C ARG A 94 8.07 -3.80 -19.14
N LEU A 95 6.85 -4.26 -19.41
CA LEU A 95 5.69 -3.81 -18.66
C LEU A 95 5.69 -4.40 -17.24
N MET A 96 6.10 -5.66 -17.07
CA MET A 96 6.25 -6.27 -15.75
C MET A 96 7.28 -5.51 -14.90
N ASP A 97 8.45 -5.16 -15.45
CA ASP A 97 9.46 -4.37 -14.74
C ASP A 97 8.89 -3.04 -14.21
N GLY A 98 8.09 -2.35 -15.04
CA GLY A 98 7.40 -1.13 -14.64
C GLY A 98 6.35 -1.35 -13.56
N LEU A 99 5.58 -2.44 -13.65
CA LEU A 99 4.59 -2.82 -12.65
C LEU A 99 5.23 -3.16 -11.29
N TYR A 100 6.34 -3.91 -11.29
CA TYR A 100 7.11 -4.22 -10.08
C TYR A 100 7.68 -2.97 -9.43
N THR A 101 8.26 -2.07 -10.24
CA THR A 101 8.79 -0.78 -9.75
C THR A 101 7.72 0.04 -9.04
N VAL A 102 6.50 0.08 -9.60
CA VAL A 102 5.35 0.76 -8.99
C VAL A 102 4.90 0.03 -7.73
N GLN A 103 4.84 -1.29 -7.75
CA GLN A 103 4.42 -2.10 -6.60
C GLN A 103 5.37 -1.92 -5.40
N GLU A 104 6.68 -1.87 -5.64
CA GLU A 104 7.69 -1.56 -4.63
C GLU A 104 7.46 -0.18 -4.01
N ALA A 105 7.16 0.84 -4.83
CA ALA A 105 6.86 2.18 -4.34
C ALA A 105 5.60 2.21 -3.45
N LEU A 106 4.56 1.44 -3.78
CA LEU A 106 3.35 1.33 -2.97
C LEU A 106 3.58 0.56 -1.66
N PHE A 107 4.41 -0.48 -1.69
CA PHE A 107 4.77 -1.22 -0.49
C PHE A 107 5.64 -0.40 0.46
N ALA A 108 6.57 0.42 -0.06
CA ALA A 108 7.35 1.35 0.75
C ALA A 108 6.45 2.33 1.52
N GLN A 109 5.41 2.86 0.87
CA GLN A 109 4.40 3.70 1.51
C GLN A 109 3.64 2.95 2.62
N THR A 110 3.26 1.69 2.35
CA THR A 110 2.53 0.85 3.32
C THR A 110 3.38 0.44 4.54
N LEU A 111 4.69 0.26 4.35
CA LEU A 111 5.66 -0.14 5.38
C LEU A 111 6.08 1.03 6.28
N LEU A 112 6.20 2.25 5.74
CA LEU A 112 6.47 3.45 6.53
C LEU A 112 5.34 3.76 7.54
N ASP A 113 4.13 3.25 7.29
CA ASP A 113 2.96 3.42 8.15
C ASP A 113 2.81 2.36 9.28
N VAL A 114 3.73 1.38 9.38
CA VAL A 114 3.79 0.46 10.53
C VAL A 114 4.60 1.14 11.65
N PRO A 115 4.05 1.37 12.85
CA PRO A 115 4.86 1.76 14.00
C PRO A 115 5.93 0.70 14.22
N ARG A 116 7.21 1.09 14.14
CA ARG A 116 8.35 0.17 14.20
C ARG A 116 8.55 -0.50 15.58
N GLU A 117 7.69 -0.22 16.55
CA GLU A 117 7.75 -0.78 17.89
C GLU A 117 6.34 -1.20 18.35
N LEU A 118 6.08 -2.51 18.35
CA LEU A 118 5.16 -3.09 19.32
C LEU A 118 5.97 -3.31 20.60
N PRO A 119 5.58 -2.75 21.76
CA PRO A 119 6.27 -3.05 23.01
C PRO A 119 6.23 -4.57 23.26
N GLU A 120 7.36 -5.13 23.68
CA GLU A 120 7.56 -6.57 23.92
C GLU A 120 6.53 -7.20 24.89
N SER A 121 5.82 -6.38 25.66
CA SER A 121 4.82 -6.79 26.65
C SER A 121 3.66 -7.61 26.08
N ASP A 122 3.33 -7.46 24.80
CA ASP A 122 2.15 -8.12 24.21
C ASP A 122 2.44 -9.49 23.58
N ARG A 123 3.72 -9.90 23.51
CA ARG A 123 4.10 -11.23 22.97
C ARG A 123 3.89 -12.38 23.96
N ALA A 124 3.73 -12.09 25.25
CA ALA A 124 3.68 -13.11 26.30
C ALA A 124 2.27 -13.68 26.61
N GLY A 125 1.21 -13.19 25.96
CA GLY A 125 -0.18 -13.51 26.37
C GLY A 125 -0.95 -14.53 25.53
N LEU A 126 -0.40 -15.03 24.42
CA LEU A 126 -1.16 -15.81 23.42
C LEU A 126 -0.72 -17.28 23.31
N PHE A 127 -0.71 -18.00 24.43
CA PHE A 127 -0.89 -19.46 24.44
C PHE A 127 -1.59 -19.90 25.74
N PRO A 128 -2.86 -20.33 25.71
CA PRO A 128 -3.37 -21.19 26.76
C PRO A 128 -2.79 -22.60 26.52
N ALA A 129 -2.00 -23.10 27.49
CA ALA A 129 -1.67 -24.52 27.52
C ALA A 129 -2.96 -25.31 27.75
N ALA A 130 -3.25 -26.23 26.82
CA ALA A 130 -4.29 -27.25 26.94
C ALA A 130 -3.86 -28.33 27.95
#